data_AF-A0A8T6N4H9-F1
#
_entry.id   AF-A0A8T6N4H9-F1
#
_cell.length_a   1.000
_cell.length_b   1.000
_cell.length_c   1.000
_cell.angle_alpha   90.00
_cell.angle_beta   90.00
_cell.angle_gamma   90.00
#
_symmetry.space_group_name_H-M   'P 1'
#
loop_
_entity.id
_entity.type
_entity.pdbx_description
1 polymer ?
#
loop_
_entity_poly.entity_id
_entity_poly.type
_entity_poly.pdbx_seq_one_letter_code
_entity_poly.pdbx_strand_id
1 'polypeptide(L)' 'MPDTPPPPSGIDKKIADAVANEDYELAAKLKKV' A
#
# COMPACT_ATOMS: atom_id res chain seq x y z
N MET A 1 -19.88 -14.09 7.34
CA MET A 1 -18.46 -14.29 6.96
C MET A 1 -17.69 -13.11 7.53
N PRO A 2 -16.51 -13.27 8.16
CA PRO A 2 -15.73 -12.11 8.54
C PRO A 2 -15.12 -11.54 7.25
N ASP A 3 -15.77 -10.51 6.71
CA ASP A 3 -15.29 -9.68 5.60
C ASP A 3 -14.15 -8.76 6.08
N THR A 4 -13.20 -9.32 6.83
CA THR A 4 -12.00 -8.58 7.19
C THR A 4 -11.07 -8.67 5.99
N PRO A 5 -10.82 -7.56 5.27
CA PRO A 5 -9.84 -7.58 4.20
C PRO A 5 -8.52 -8.14 4.76
N PRO A 6 -7.78 -8.93 3.97
CA PRO A 6 -6.52 -9.49 4.43
C PRO A 6 -5.66 -8.36 5.00
N PRO A 7 -4.92 -8.60 6.09
CA PRO A 7 -4.07 -7.57 6.67
C PRO A 7 -3.19 -7.02 5.54
N PRO A 8 -3.03 -5.69 5.45
CA PRO A 8 -2.23 -5.07 4.40
C PRO A 8 -0.89 -5.80 4.37
N SER A 9 -0.61 -6.44 3.23
CA SER A 9 0.67 -7.08 2.99
C SER A 9 1.75 -6.01 3.21
N GLY A 10 2.96 -6.37 3.62
CA GLY A 10 3.99 -5.37 3.97
C GLY A 10 4.26 -4.30 2.89
N ILE A 11 3.83 -4.57 1.65
CA ILE A 11 3.82 -3.66 0.50
C ILE A 11 2.74 -2.58 0.63
N ASP A 12 1.52 -2.90 1.05
CA ASP A 12 0.42 -1.96 1.27
C ASP A 12 0.79 -0.88 2.31
N LYS A 13 1.52 -1.27 3.36
CA LYS A 13 2.04 -0.31 4.35
C LYS A 13 3.05 0.67 3.73
N LYS A 14 3.91 0.20 2.82
CA LYS A 14 4.86 1.06 2.11
C LYS A 14 4.17 1.94 1.07
N ILE A 15 3.12 1.46 0.42
CA ILE A 15 2.28 2.27 -0.48
C ILE A 15 1.58 3.37 0.32
N ALA A 16 0.98 3.05 1.46
CA ALA A 16 0.31 4.02 2.32
C ALA A 16 1.29 5.09 2.85
N ASP A 17 2.51 4.68 3.24
CA ASP A 17 3.58 5.59 3.66
C ASP A 17 4.03 6.52 2.52
N ALA A 18 4.24 5.96 1.31
CA ALA A 18 4.57 6.75 0.13
C ALA A 18 3.46 7.75 -0.23
N VAL A 19 2.19 7.34 -0.20
CA VAL A 19 1.03 8.23 -0.42
C VAL A 19 0.95 9.32 0.64
N ALA A 20 1.22 8.99 1.91
CA ALA A 20 1.23 9.96 3.00
C ALA A 20 2.37 10.99 2.87
N ASN A 21 3.47 10.63 2.22
CA ASN A 21 4.58 11.52 1.87
C ASN A 21 4.42 12.19 0.50
N GLU A 22 3.25 12.07 -0.15
CA GLU A 22 2.97 12.58 -1.50
C GLU A 22 3.90 12.00 -2.60
N ASP A 23 4.57 10.88 -2.30
CA ASP A 23 5.47 10.17 -3.20
C ASP A 23 4.68 9.16 -4.05
N TYR A 24 3.88 9.70 -4.96
CA TYR A 24 2.99 8.91 -5.83
C TYR A 24 3.76 8.03 -6.82
N GLU A 25 4.97 8.42 -7.20
CA GLU A 25 5.84 7.61 -8.06
C GLU A 25 6.28 6.32 -7.34
N LEU A 26 6.71 6.44 -6.09
CA LEU A 26 7.08 5.30 -5.26
C LEU A 26 5.86 4.42 -4.95
N ALA A 27 4.71 5.03 -4.62
CA ALA A 27 3.47 4.32 -4.39
C ALA A 27 3.02 3.50 -5.61
N ALA A 28 3.11 4.07 -6.81
CA ALA A 28 2.76 3.39 -8.07
C ALA A 28 3.72 2.23 -8.38
N LYS A 29 5.02 2.41 -8.11
CA LYS A 29 6.03 1.36 -8.30
C LYS A 29 5.82 0.17 -7.34
N LEU A 30 5.47 0.45 -6.09
CA LEU A 30 5.18 -0.57 -5.08
C LEU A 30 3.85 -1.30 -5.35
N LYS A 31 2.86 -0.62 -5.91
CA LYS A 31 1.56 -1.22 -6.29
C LYS A 31 1.65 -2.14 -7.52
N LYS A 32 2.68 -1.99 -8.34
CA LYS A 32 2.87 -2.76 -9.59
C LYS A 32 3.56 -4.12 -9.38
N VAL A 33 3.93 -4.43 -8.15
CA VAL A 33 4.53 -5.71 -7.71
C VAL A 33 3.42 -6.63 -7.20
#